data_AF-A0A819NNU2-F1
#
_entry.id   AF-A0A819NNU2-F1
#
_cell.length_a   1.000
_cell.length_b   1.000
_cell.length_c   1.000
_cell.angle_alpha   90.00
_cell.angle_beta   90.00
_cell.angle_gamma   90.00
#
_symmetry.space_group_name_H-M   'P 1'
#
loop_
_entity.id
_entity.type
_entity.pdbx_description
1 polymer ?
#
loop_
_entity_poly.entity_id
_entity_poly.type
_entity_poly.pdbx_seq_one_letter_code
_entity_poly.pdbx_strand_id
1 'polypeptide(L)'
;MGTKNSLMKADNESNIRSDRVRYLDVNQESDKVLPYIPVACATNSIASLREAVKPVENLIEDLADKVEYALEKCKRPKDGLTQNESASLYLYSMQWPPGKDSFYTMFNWALRDEDRTKAVLYQDYCNLFMSALSKLPSRQDDVWRGVNGDLSEQYGQGTTHVWRGATSCSNMVHVTDSFLNSTSSRTLFKIKCFQGKSIENHSAFPNEKETVLPPGTCLRVKSQSNPVPNFYIVDLEQIVISSEQKVVPELSSFHLIWLRPYADKILQQTEIKLLKLFPIRLKTFEDSNECETFIRQESSSQTILIVSGQLGREIVPKMHDLSNIMAIFVYSINKQANEEWAKNYKKVTAVVSNPTDLISELERLLSPEESINGSFVARLTNIEYEPNLMLAPISGYEKLPLFSLEEALKPLKNIIPGLEIYLQMVKQNSLKPVDELTPDESAAIQIYTMQMEVAESSLSHLMNIDLCSIDRCSLTKWFPYLKLFMTALHKLKSRPMTLYRGVKVDVSKYYTEGQRGVWWGCSTVTMSIGALQECIGTTGARTMFMIECRNAKVIRAHSFFNLEDEVLLIPGFYFEVKSKLHQGNLMIIYLKEVEPPFQLIASPFEQTTPSPTIHIHTE
;
A
#
# COMPACT_ATOMS: atom_id res chain seq x y z
N MET A 1 40.87 -4.63 -62.85
CA MET A 1 39.46 -4.79 -62.46
C MET A 1 39.41 -5.72 -61.27
N GLY A 2 39.17 -5.19 -60.08
CA GLY A 2 39.10 -5.99 -58.86
C GLY A 2 39.21 -5.12 -57.63
N THR A 3 38.09 -4.90 -56.94
CA THR A 3 38.08 -4.43 -55.56
C THR A 3 36.74 -4.71 -54.87
N LYS A 4 36.83 -5.56 -53.83
CA LYS A 4 36.19 -5.47 -52.50
C LYS A 4 34.66 -5.39 -52.41
N ASN A 5 34.08 -6.58 -52.21
CA ASN A 5 32.93 -6.78 -51.32
C ASN A 5 33.43 -6.79 -49.86
N SER A 6 32.99 -5.84 -49.03
CA SER A 6 33.08 -5.97 -47.58
C SER A 6 31.90 -5.28 -46.88
N LEU A 7 31.10 -6.09 -46.20
CA LEU A 7 30.49 -5.81 -44.89
C LEU A 7 29.60 -4.56 -44.77
N MET A 8 28.31 -4.72 -45.07
CA MET A 8 27.26 -4.08 -44.26
C MET A 8 26.73 -5.12 -43.28
N LYS A 9 27.35 -5.15 -42.08
CA LYS A 9 26.74 -5.76 -40.91
C LYS A 9 25.71 -4.78 -40.36
N ALA A 10 24.52 -5.30 -40.08
CA ALA A 10 23.54 -4.64 -39.24
C ALA A 10 24.17 -4.41 -37.87
N ASP A 11 24.50 -3.15 -37.56
CA ASP A 11 24.93 -2.75 -36.23
C ASP A 11 23.69 -2.56 -35.34
N ASN A 12 23.76 -3.23 -34.20
CA ASN A 12 22.75 -3.39 -33.16
C ASN A 12 22.06 -2.08 -32.72
N GLU A 13 20.73 -2.11 -32.64
CA GLU A 13 19.82 -1.13 -32.03
C GLU A 13 19.95 -1.02 -30.48
N SER A 14 21.13 -1.26 -29.88
CA SER A 14 21.29 -1.32 -28.42
C SER A 14 21.83 -0.04 -27.76
N ASN A 15 22.04 1.05 -28.50
CA ASN A 15 22.73 2.25 -27.98
C ASN A 15 21.92 3.57 -27.95
N ILE A 16 20.58 3.54 -28.00
CA ILE A 16 19.73 4.76 -27.90
C ILE A 16 18.89 4.76 -26.60
N ARG A 17 19.48 4.44 -25.44
CA ARG A 17 18.74 4.37 -24.16
C ARG A 17 19.35 5.19 -23.02
N SER A 18 20.04 6.29 -23.32
CA SER A 18 20.84 6.97 -22.29
C SER A 18 20.26 8.25 -21.68
N ASP A 19 19.02 8.65 -21.93
CA ASP A 19 18.39 9.64 -21.04
C ASP A 19 16.87 9.46 -20.87
N ARG A 20 16.51 9.04 -19.65
CA ARG A 20 15.19 8.54 -19.25
C ARG A 20 14.61 9.37 -18.10
N VAL A 21 14.76 10.70 -18.18
CA VAL A 21 14.41 11.69 -17.14
C VAL A 21 12.92 11.63 -16.73
N ARG A 22 12.02 11.19 -17.62
CA ARG A 22 10.56 11.19 -17.42
C ARG A 22 10.05 10.36 -16.24
N TYR A 23 10.84 9.40 -15.75
CA TYR A 23 10.44 8.59 -14.60
C TYR A 23 11.14 9.02 -13.30
N LEU A 24 12.15 9.89 -13.36
CA LEU A 24 13.08 10.16 -12.26
C LEU A 24 12.80 11.47 -11.47
N ASP A 25 11.96 12.36 -11.97
CA ASP A 25 11.84 13.75 -11.47
C ASP A 25 10.92 13.97 -10.23
N VAL A 26 10.46 12.92 -9.55
CA VAL A 26 9.64 13.06 -8.31
C VAL A 26 10.44 13.69 -7.16
N ASN A 27 11.76 13.51 -7.14
CA ASN A 27 12.61 14.14 -6.13
C ASN A 27 12.59 15.69 -6.18
N GLN A 28 11.98 16.28 -7.20
CA GLN A 28 11.79 17.73 -7.35
C GLN A 28 10.43 18.22 -6.84
N GLU A 29 9.53 17.33 -6.41
CA GLU A 29 8.26 17.73 -5.80
C GLU A 29 8.53 18.43 -4.46
N SER A 30 7.85 19.56 -4.22
CA SER A 30 8.00 20.31 -2.97
C SER A 30 6.86 20.01 -1.99
N ASP A 31 7.19 19.94 -0.70
CA ASP A 31 6.20 19.82 0.38
C ASP A 31 5.38 21.10 0.59
N LYS A 32 5.69 22.18 -0.13
CA LYS A 32 5.01 23.47 0.00
C LYS A 32 3.63 23.43 -0.66
N VAL A 33 2.64 23.96 0.04
CA VAL A 33 1.32 24.24 -0.53
C VAL A 33 1.46 25.45 -1.46
N LEU A 34 1.38 25.20 -2.77
CA LEU A 34 1.43 26.25 -3.78
C LEU A 34 0.01 26.71 -4.14
N PRO A 35 -0.18 28.00 -4.49
CA PRO A 35 -1.44 28.48 -5.02
C PRO A 35 -1.89 27.65 -6.23
N TYR A 36 -3.19 27.35 -6.27
CA TYR A 36 -3.82 26.68 -7.41
C TYR A 36 -3.52 27.44 -8.70
N ILE A 37 -3.01 26.76 -9.73
CA ILE A 37 -2.99 27.31 -11.09
C ILE A 37 -4.40 27.13 -11.63
N PRO A 38 -5.11 28.21 -12.01
CA PRO A 38 -6.36 28.10 -12.72
C PRO A 38 -6.12 27.40 -14.06
N VAL A 39 -6.30 26.08 -14.10
CA VAL A 39 -6.52 25.37 -15.35
C VAL A 39 -7.89 25.82 -15.80
N ALA A 40 -7.94 26.67 -16.82
CA ALA A 40 -9.19 27.16 -17.36
C ALA A 40 -9.85 26.03 -18.13
N CYS A 41 -10.47 25.06 -17.43
CA CYS A 41 -11.29 24.00 -18.02
C CYS A 41 -12.57 24.53 -18.70
N ALA A 42 -12.67 25.84 -18.98
CA ALA A 42 -13.89 26.50 -19.39
C ALA A 42 -13.66 27.63 -20.43
N THR A 43 -12.63 27.56 -21.27
CA THR A 43 -12.61 28.35 -22.51
C THR A 43 -13.17 27.51 -23.66
N ASN A 44 -14.17 28.04 -24.38
CA ASN A 44 -14.86 27.34 -25.47
C ASN A 44 -13.99 27.09 -26.73
N SER A 45 -12.69 27.39 -26.69
CA SER A 45 -11.76 27.18 -27.80
C SER A 45 -10.42 26.68 -27.25
N ILE A 46 -10.13 25.40 -27.45
CA ILE A 46 -8.83 24.79 -27.14
C ILE A 46 -7.86 25.16 -28.27
N ALA A 47 -6.70 25.73 -27.92
CA ALA A 47 -5.66 26.09 -28.88
C ALA A 47 -5.10 24.85 -29.62
N SER A 48 -4.63 25.04 -30.85
CA SER A 48 -3.85 24.01 -31.54
C SER A 48 -2.51 23.76 -30.84
N LEU A 49 -1.87 22.61 -31.08
CA LEU A 49 -0.58 22.31 -30.43
C LEU A 49 0.48 23.37 -30.74
N ARG A 50 0.51 23.88 -31.98
CA ARG A 50 1.42 24.95 -32.41
C ARG A 50 1.22 26.25 -31.62
N GLU A 51 -0.04 26.65 -31.45
CA GLU A 51 -0.37 27.86 -30.67
C GLU A 51 -0.05 27.65 -29.19
N ALA A 52 -0.38 26.47 -28.66
CA ALA A 52 -0.27 26.14 -27.25
C ALA A 52 1.17 26.14 -26.70
N VAL A 53 2.16 25.80 -27.55
CA VAL A 53 3.59 25.78 -27.18
C VAL A 53 4.34 27.05 -27.59
N LYS A 54 3.70 27.95 -28.34
CA LYS A 54 4.33 29.17 -28.87
C LYS A 54 5.01 30.05 -27.80
N PRO A 55 4.47 30.23 -26.57
CA PRO A 55 5.14 31.01 -25.54
C PRO A 55 6.49 30.44 -25.09
N VAL A 56 6.73 29.15 -25.30
CA VAL A 56 7.93 28.42 -24.84
C VAL A 56 8.79 27.87 -25.98
N GLU A 57 8.39 28.11 -27.23
CA GLU A 57 9.06 27.62 -28.44
C GLU A 57 10.55 28.01 -28.50
N ASN A 58 10.88 29.24 -28.11
CA ASN A 58 12.25 29.74 -28.08
C ASN A 58 13.02 29.36 -26.81
N LEU A 59 12.37 28.73 -25.83
CA LEU A 59 12.98 28.31 -24.56
C LEU A 59 13.45 26.86 -24.60
N ILE A 60 12.94 26.06 -25.53
CA ILE A 60 13.20 24.62 -25.63
C ILE A 60 13.77 24.33 -27.02
N GLU A 61 15.00 23.82 -27.04
CA GLU A 61 15.69 23.52 -28.30
C GLU A 61 14.92 22.48 -29.12
N ASP A 62 14.87 22.71 -30.44
CA ASP A 62 14.20 21.85 -31.43
C ASP A 62 12.68 21.66 -31.20
N LEU A 63 12.03 22.49 -30.36
CA LEU A 63 10.62 22.28 -30.02
C LEU A 63 9.69 22.34 -31.23
N ALA A 64 9.90 23.30 -32.13
CA ALA A 64 9.10 23.46 -33.35
C ALA A 64 9.10 22.19 -34.21
N ASP A 65 10.28 21.63 -34.48
CA ASP A 65 10.44 20.41 -35.27
C ASP A 65 9.81 19.20 -34.57
N LYS A 66 9.90 19.14 -33.24
CA LYS A 66 9.32 18.06 -32.43
C LYS A 66 7.80 18.12 -32.39
N VAL A 67 7.23 19.32 -32.41
CA VAL A 67 5.78 19.57 -32.54
C VAL A 67 5.28 19.10 -33.89
N GLU A 68 5.97 19.45 -34.98
CA GLU A 68 5.63 18.97 -36.32
C GLU A 68 5.70 17.44 -36.41
N TYR A 69 6.75 16.85 -35.83
CA TYR A 69 6.89 15.40 -35.77
C TYR A 69 5.76 14.72 -34.98
N ALA A 70 5.38 15.27 -33.83
CA ALA A 70 4.26 14.75 -33.04
C ALA A 70 2.93 14.81 -33.82
N LEU A 71 2.66 15.93 -34.52
CA LEU A 71 1.48 16.08 -35.37
C LEU A 71 1.46 15.06 -36.52
N GLU A 72 2.60 14.82 -37.16
CA GLU A 72 2.76 13.84 -38.23
C GLU A 72 2.42 12.42 -37.73
N LYS A 73 2.92 12.04 -36.55
CA LYS A 73 2.64 10.74 -35.93
C LYS A 73 1.18 10.58 -35.51
N CYS A 74 0.49 11.68 -35.22
CA CYS A 74 -0.88 11.67 -34.71
C CYS A 74 -1.95 12.05 -35.76
N LYS A 75 -1.67 11.92 -37.06
CA LYS A 75 -2.64 12.21 -38.15
C LYS A 75 -3.97 11.47 -38.07
N ARG A 76 -3.98 10.27 -37.47
CA ARG A 76 -5.16 9.42 -37.32
C ARG A 76 -5.25 8.95 -35.87
N PRO A 77 -5.62 9.85 -34.95
CA PRO A 77 -5.64 9.55 -33.52
C PRO A 77 -6.70 8.50 -33.19
N LYS A 78 -6.42 7.68 -32.18
CA LYS A 78 -7.38 6.74 -31.58
C LYS A 78 -8.13 7.41 -30.42
N ASP A 79 -9.01 6.64 -29.77
CA ASP A 79 -9.61 6.98 -28.48
C ASP A 79 -10.44 8.28 -28.46
N GLY A 80 -10.95 8.68 -29.64
CA GLY A 80 -11.78 9.88 -29.79
C GLY A 80 -11.03 11.20 -29.65
N LEU A 81 -9.70 11.19 -29.62
CA LEU A 81 -8.89 12.39 -29.53
C LEU A 81 -8.81 13.11 -30.88
N THR A 82 -8.66 14.44 -30.84
CA THR A 82 -8.23 15.21 -32.01
C THR A 82 -6.73 14.99 -32.29
N GLN A 83 -6.26 15.38 -33.47
CA GLN A 83 -4.83 15.30 -33.80
C GLN A 83 -3.99 16.10 -32.80
N ASN A 84 -4.42 17.32 -32.44
CA ASN A 84 -3.69 18.17 -31.49
C ASN A 84 -3.65 17.56 -30.08
N GLU A 85 -4.75 16.99 -29.61
CA GLU A 85 -4.80 16.31 -28.31
C GLU A 85 -3.87 15.10 -28.27
N SER A 86 -3.94 14.22 -29.27
CA SER A 86 -3.04 13.08 -29.38
C SER A 86 -1.58 13.51 -29.52
N ALA A 87 -1.29 14.54 -30.31
CA ALA A 87 0.06 15.06 -30.49
C ALA A 87 0.60 15.72 -29.21
N SER A 88 -0.24 16.31 -28.36
CA SER A 88 0.19 16.84 -27.06
C SER A 88 0.68 15.72 -26.13
N LEU A 89 -0.05 14.59 -26.06
CA LEU A 89 0.38 13.40 -25.30
C LEU A 89 1.67 12.81 -25.89
N TYR A 90 1.77 12.76 -27.23
CA TYR A 90 2.97 12.26 -27.91
C TYR A 90 4.18 13.13 -27.58
N LEU A 91 4.06 14.46 -27.72
CA LEU A 91 5.12 15.43 -27.39
C LEU A 91 5.58 15.30 -25.94
N TYR A 92 4.63 15.18 -24.99
CA TYR A 92 4.93 14.97 -23.57
C TYR A 92 5.76 13.70 -23.33
N SER A 93 5.53 12.65 -24.12
CA SER A 93 6.25 11.37 -23.96
C SER A 93 7.57 11.30 -24.72
N MET A 94 7.90 12.27 -25.57
CA MET A 94 9.12 12.24 -26.38
C MET A 94 10.39 12.43 -25.53
N GLN A 95 11.50 11.85 -25.99
CA GLN A 95 12.84 12.03 -25.40
C GLN A 95 13.67 13.00 -26.23
N TRP A 96 14.52 13.77 -25.53
CA TRP A 96 15.54 14.61 -26.14
C TRP A 96 16.90 13.92 -26.04
N PRO A 97 17.87 14.32 -26.88
CA PRO A 97 19.26 13.87 -26.75
C PRO A 97 19.82 14.13 -25.36
N PRO A 98 20.77 13.30 -24.89
CA PRO A 98 21.35 13.48 -23.57
C PRO A 98 21.93 14.87 -23.33
N GLY A 99 21.68 15.41 -22.14
CA GLY A 99 22.12 16.76 -21.75
C GLY A 99 21.30 17.93 -22.31
N LYS A 100 20.19 17.68 -23.03
CA LYS A 100 19.22 18.70 -23.42
C LYS A 100 17.95 18.61 -22.58
N ASP A 101 17.37 19.76 -22.24
CA ASP A 101 16.08 19.83 -21.56
C ASP A 101 14.94 19.49 -22.51
N SER A 102 14.27 18.37 -22.25
CA SER A 102 13.09 17.95 -23.02
C SER A 102 11.86 18.81 -22.71
N PHE A 103 10.87 18.77 -23.61
CA PHE A 103 9.57 19.40 -23.32
C PHE A 103 8.94 18.87 -22.02
N TYR A 104 9.00 17.55 -21.78
CA TYR A 104 8.56 16.95 -20.51
C TYR A 104 9.25 17.60 -19.31
N THR A 105 10.57 17.74 -19.37
CA THR A 105 11.39 18.25 -18.25
C THR A 105 10.96 19.67 -17.92
N MET A 106 10.91 20.54 -18.94
CA MET A 106 10.60 21.96 -18.77
C MET A 106 9.15 22.19 -18.36
N PHE A 107 8.20 21.43 -18.92
CA PHE A 107 6.80 21.51 -18.56
C PHE A 107 6.58 21.13 -17.09
N ASN A 108 7.10 19.97 -16.66
CA ASN A 108 6.90 19.52 -15.28
C ASN A 108 7.68 20.36 -14.27
N TRP A 109 8.87 20.85 -14.62
CA TRP A 109 9.59 21.85 -13.81
C TRP A 109 8.73 23.09 -13.57
N ALA A 110 8.15 23.67 -14.64
CA ALA A 110 7.33 24.87 -14.53
C ALA A 110 6.08 24.65 -13.64
N LEU A 111 5.48 23.46 -13.67
CA LEU A 111 4.35 23.12 -12.81
C LEU A 111 4.72 23.02 -11.32
N ARG A 112 5.96 22.62 -11.01
CA ARG A 112 6.50 22.49 -9.65
C ARG A 112 7.06 23.79 -9.09
N ASP A 113 7.44 24.73 -9.96
CA ASP A 113 8.10 25.96 -9.55
C ASP A 113 7.20 26.85 -8.67
N GLU A 114 7.82 27.46 -7.66
CA GLU A 114 7.16 28.40 -6.75
C GLU A 114 6.72 29.67 -7.50
N ASP A 115 7.50 30.10 -8.50
CA ASP A 115 7.13 31.18 -9.40
C ASP A 115 6.11 30.71 -10.43
N ARG A 116 4.83 30.93 -10.11
CA ARG A 116 3.70 30.51 -10.94
C ARG A 116 3.66 31.20 -12.30
N THR A 117 4.40 32.28 -12.53
CA THR A 117 4.49 32.91 -13.86
C THR A 117 5.12 31.98 -14.89
N LYS A 118 6.00 31.05 -14.46
CA LYS A 118 6.57 30.01 -15.32
C LYS A 118 5.51 29.02 -15.80
N ALA A 119 4.58 28.63 -14.93
CA ALA A 119 3.48 27.74 -15.30
C ALA A 119 2.47 28.42 -16.25
N VAL A 120 2.29 29.74 -16.14
CA VAL A 120 1.40 30.51 -17.04
C VAL A 120 1.85 30.40 -18.50
N LEU A 121 3.16 30.30 -18.77
CA LEU A 121 3.68 30.11 -20.14
C LEU A 121 3.18 28.80 -20.78
N TYR A 122 2.80 27.81 -19.98
CA TYR A 122 2.29 26.52 -20.43
C TYR A 122 0.77 26.38 -20.30
N GLN A 123 0.03 27.46 -20.02
CA GLN A 123 -1.40 27.38 -19.71
C GLN A 123 -2.22 26.77 -20.87
N ASP A 124 -2.00 27.23 -22.10
CA ASP A 124 -2.71 26.72 -23.28
C ASP A 124 -2.35 25.26 -23.57
N TYR A 125 -1.07 24.91 -23.39
CA TYR A 125 -0.63 23.52 -23.49
C TYR A 125 -1.27 22.64 -22.41
N CYS A 126 -1.33 23.11 -21.17
CA CYS A 126 -1.96 22.40 -20.06
C CYS A 126 -3.45 22.17 -20.32
N ASN A 127 -4.17 23.16 -20.86
CA ASN A 127 -5.57 23.02 -21.25
C ASN A 127 -5.76 21.96 -22.35
N LEU A 128 -4.92 21.97 -23.40
CA LEU A 128 -4.94 20.97 -24.47
C LEU A 128 -4.62 19.55 -23.93
N PHE A 129 -3.59 19.45 -23.10
CA PHE A 129 -3.16 18.21 -22.47
C PHE A 129 -4.24 17.63 -21.54
N MET A 130 -4.84 18.47 -20.69
CA MET A 130 -5.93 18.05 -19.79
C MET A 130 -7.21 17.69 -20.56
N SER A 131 -7.52 18.38 -21.67
CA SER A 131 -8.60 17.98 -22.57
C SER A 131 -8.37 16.58 -23.11
N ALA A 132 -7.16 16.30 -23.60
CA ALA A 132 -6.78 14.96 -24.08
C ALA A 132 -6.95 13.90 -22.99
N LEU A 133 -6.38 14.13 -21.80
CA LEU A 133 -6.48 13.21 -20.67
C LEU A 133 -7.93 12.98 -20.20
N SER A 134 -8.79 14.00 -20.26
CA SER A 134 -10.20 13.90 -19.83
C SER A 134 -11.03 12.95 -20.69
N LYS A 135 -10.69 12.82 -21.98
CA LYS A 135 -11.35 11.94 -22.95
C LYS A 135 -10.92 10.47 -22.83
N LEU A 136 -9.77 10.22 -22.21
CA LEU A 136 -9.27 8.87 -21.99
C LEU A 136 -9.95 8.23 -20.77
N PRO A 137 -10.25 6.92 -20.80
CA PRO A 137 -10.81 6.22 -19.65
C PRO A 137 -9.84 6.25 -18.47
N SER A 138 -10.38 6.50 -17.26
CA SER A 138 -9.59 6.38 -16.03
C SER A 138 -9.33 4.91 -15.69
N ARG A 139 -8.09 4.60 -15.31
CA ARG A 139 -7.71 3.32 -14.73
C ARG A 139 -7.73 3.40 -13.20
N GLN A 140 -8.14 2.28 -12.58
CA GLN A 140 -8.15 2.09 -11.13
C GLN A 140 -7.11 1.06 -10.66
N ASP A 141 -6.08 0.85 -11.48
CA ASP A 141 -5.04 -0.14 -11.27
C ASP A 141 -3.85 0.46 -10.51
N ASP A 142 -3.00 -0.40 -9.97
CA ASP A 142 -1.69 -0.01 -9.44
C ASP A 142 -0.77 0.44 -10.60
N VAL A 143 0.00 1.50 -10.37
CA VAL A 143 1.04 1.99 -11.28
C VAL A 143 2.37 2.17 -10.53
N TRP A 144 3.48 2.03 -11.25
CA TRP A 144 4.84 2.05 -10.70
C TRP A 144 5.67 3.18 -11.27
N ARG A 145 6.52 3.72 -10.41
CA ARG A 145 7.49 4.75 -10.75
C ARG A 145 8.79 4.56 -10.00
N GLY A 146 9.89 4.35 -10.73
CA GLY A 146 11.23 4.18 -10.16
C GLY A 146 12.03 5.49 -10.23
N VAL A 147 12.73 5.84 -9.15
CA VAL A 147 13.51 7.07 -8.99
C VAL A 147 14.89 6.73 -8.41
N ASN A 148 15.92 7.43 -8.86
CA ASN A 148 17.24 7.36 -8.24
C ASN A 148 17.31 8.29 -7.02
N GLY A 149 17.90 7.81 -5.94
CA GLY A 149 17.94 8.47 -4.64
C GLY A 149 17.05 7.80 -3.59
N ASP A 150 17.37 8.07 -2.33
CA ASP A 150 16.52 7.75 -1.18
C ASP A 150 15.54 8.90 -0.96
N LEU A 151 14.25 8.61 -1.08
CA LEU A 151 13.18 9.57 -0.76
C LEU A 151 12.34 9.11 0.43
N SER A 152 12.70 8.01 1.09
CA SER A 152 11.86 7.41 2.14
C SER A 152 11.61 8.36 3.32
N GLU A 153 12.61 9.15 3.72
CA GLU A 153 12.47 10.13 4.80
C GLU A 153 11.41 11.22 4.50
N GLN A 154 11.20 11.56 3.23
CA GLN A 154 10.20 12.55 2.80
C GLN A 154 8.78 11.96 2.81
N TYR A 155 8.67 10.65 2.60
CA TYR A 155 7.40 9.94 2.46
C TYR A 155 7.08 9.12 3.71
N GLY A 156 6.98 9.79 4.86
CA GLY A 156 6.56 9.16 6.12
C GLY A 156 5.15 8.56 6.06
N GLN A 157 4.91 7.44 6.73
CA GLN A 157 3.61 6.77 6.73
C GLN A 157 2.48 7.70 7.20
N GLY A 158 1.34 7.68 6.50
CA GLY A 158 0.17 8.52 6.77
C GLY A 158 0.27 9.96 6.25
N THR A 159 1.45 10.40 5.80
CA THR A 159 1.61 11.74 5.20
C THR A 159 0.88 11.84 3.85
N THR A 160 0.49 13.06 3.49
CA THR A 160 -0.18 13.37 2.22
C THR A 160 0.69 14.32 1.41
N HIS A 161 0.86 13.98 0.14
CA HIS A 161 1.72 14.64 -0.83
C HIS A 161 0.89 15.06 -2.04
N VAL A 162 1.26 16.16 -2.68
CA VAL A 162 0.63 16.57 -3.94
C VAL A 162 1.69 16.67 -5.01
N TRP A 163 1.64 15.76 -5.98
CA TRP A 163 2.50 15.80 -7.14
C TRP A 163 1.99 16.85 -8.11
N ARG A 164 2.73 17.96 -8.22
CA ARG A 164 2.33 19.13 -9.02
C ARG A 164 2.48 18.86 -10.51
N GLY A 165 3.56 18.17 -10.90
CA GLY A 165 3.79 17.79 -12.28
C GLY A 165 2.80 16.73 -12.76
N ALA A 166 2.58 16.66 -14.07
CA ALA A 166 2.07 15.44 -14.67
C ALA A 166 3.10 14.33 -14.42
N THR A 167 2.64 13.15 -14.05
CA THR A 167 3.56 12.07 -13.66
C THR A 167 3.41 10.89 -14.59
N SER A 168 4.48 10.56 -15.32
CA SER A 168 4.59 9.31 -16.07
C SER A 168 4.88 8.14 -15.15
N CYS A 169 4.00 7.14 -15.18
CA CYS A 169 4.15 5.85 -14.54
C CYS A 169 4.01 4.73 -15.56
N SER A 170 4.36 3.50 -15.18
CA SER A 170 4.04 2.30 -15.95
C SER A 170 3.07 1.42 -15.17
N ASN A 171 2.27 0.60 -15.85
CA ASN A 171 1.52 -0.48 -15.20
C ASN A 171 2.28 -1.83 -15.19
N MET A 172 3.59 -1.80 -15.45
CA MET A 172 4.47 -2.96 -15.37
C MET A 172 5.66 -2.62 -14.47
N VAL A 173 5.83 -3.34 -13.36
CA VAL A 173 6.90 -3.03 -12.40
C VAL A 173 8.29 -3.20 -13.02
N HIS A 174 8.47 -4.15 -13.94
CA HIS A 174 9.76 -4.39 -14.61
C HIS A 174 10.21 -3.21 -15.47
N VAL A 175 9.29 -2.37 -15.95
CA VAL A 175 9.66 -1.17 -16.71
C VAL A 175 10.55 -0.29 -15.85
N THR A 176 10.26 -0.22 -14.53
CA THR A 176 11.07 0.53 -13.56
C THR A 176 12.51 0.04 -13.42
N ASP A 177 12.82 -1.22 -13.77
CA ASP A 177 14.16 -1.81 -13.59
C ASP A 177 15.23 -1.01 -14.33
N SER A 178 14.91 -0.60 -15.56
CA SER A 178 15.79 0.23 -16.39
C SER A 178 16.02 1.65 -15.86
N PHE A 179 15.25 2.08 -14.84
CA PHE A 179 15.33 3.41 -14.23
C PHE A 179 15.89 3.36 -12.80
N LEU A 180 15.87 2.19 -12.16
CA LEU A 180 16.43 1.97 -10.83
C LEU A 180 17.91 1.60 -10.97
N ASN A 181 18.81 2.54 -10.68
CA ASN A 181 20.22 2.23 -10.70
C ASN A 181 20.59 1.32 -9.52
N SER A 182 20.91 0.05 -9.80
CA SER A 182 21.23 -0.95 -8.78
C SER A 182 22.49 -0.63 -7.97
N THR A 183 23.33 0.32 -8.39
CA THR A 183 24.57 0.69 -7.69
C THR A 183 24.42 1.87 -6.74
N SER A 184 23.27 2.57 -6.74
CA SER A 184 23.02 3.73 -5.87
C SER A 184 21.73 3.56 -5.06
N SER A 185 21.47 4.48 -4.14
CA SER A 185 20.15 4.61 -3.53
C SER A 185 19.09 4.79 -4.61
N ARG A 186 17.95 4.14 -4.43
CA ARG A 186 16.83 4.17 -5.37
C ARG A 186 15.50 3.92 -4.65
N THR A 187 14.45 4.56 -5.13
CA THR A 187 13.11 4.49 -4.56
C THR A 187 12.11 4.02 -5.62
N LEU A 188 11.32 3.00 -5.31
CA LEU A 188 10.20 2.53 -6.11
C LEU A 188 8.90 2.99 -5.46
N PHE A 189 8.16 3.87 -6.14
CA PHE A 189 6.79 4.19 -5.79
C PHE A 189 5.85 3.19 -6.43
N LYS A 190 4.98 2.59 -5.63
CA LYS A 190 3.80 1.86 -6.10
C LYS A 190 2.57 2.65 -5.68
N ILE A 191 1.72 2.97 -6.65
CA ILE A 191 0.66 3.96 -6.50
C ILE A 191 -0.66 3.31 -6.90
N LYS A 192 -1.57 3.16 -5.95
CA LYS A 192 -2.96 2.82 -6.24
C LYS A 192 -3.68 4.07 -6.72
N CYS A 193 -3.89 4.18 -8.04
CA CYS A 193 -4.53 5.34 -8.65
C CYS A 193 -6.00 5.06 -9.00
N PHE A 194 -6.83 6.10 -9.12
CA PHE A 194 -8.19 6.01 -9.66
C PHE A 194 -8.44 6.95 -10.84
N GLN A 195 -7.49 7.85 -11.15
CA GLN A 195 -7.55 8.77 -12.29
C GLN A 195 -6.39 8.59 -13.28
N GLY A 196 -5.60 7.53 -13.16
CA GLY A 196 -4.51 7.26 -14.10
C GLY A 196 -5.02 7.12 -15.53
N LYS A 197 -4.36 7.76 -16.49
CA LYS A 197 -4.76 7.76 -17.91
C LYS A 197 -3.73 7.02 -18.73
N SER A 198 -4.12 5.92 -19.36
CA SER A 198 -3.21 5.21 -20.25
C SER A 198 -3.05 5.97 -21.55
N ILE A 199 -1.81 6.30 -21.88
CA ILE A 199 -1.47 7.00 -23.12
C ILE A 199 -0.73 6.07 -24.09
N GLU A 200 -0.86 4.75 -23.93
CA GLU A 200 -0.16 3.73 -24.73
C GLU A 200 -0.31 3.97 -26.25
N ASN A 201 -1.52 4.28 -26.72
CA ASN A 201 -1.81 4.58 -28.12
C ASN A 201 -1.29 5.94 -28.61
N HIS A 202 -0.86 6.80 -27.70
CA HIS A 202 -0.49 8.19 -27.94
C HIS A 202 0.93 8.53 -27.45
N SER A 203 1.68 7.54 -26.95
CA SER A 203 3.04 7.70 -26.46
C SER A 203 4.04 7.43 -27.59
N ALA A 204 5.18 8.11 -27.55
CA ALA A 204 6.36 7.81 -28.35
C ALA A 204 6.98 6.45 -27.97
N PHE A 205 6.58 5.88 -26.83
CA PHE A 205 7.08 4.61 -26.29
C PHE A 205 5.93 3.67 -25.87
N PRO A 206 5.13 3.15 -26.82
CA PRO A 206 3.94 2.34 -26.51
C PRO A 206 4.26 1.10 -25.66
N ASN A 207 5.45 0.50 -25.85
CA ASN A 207 5.88 -0.69 -25.11
C ASN A 207 6.09 -0.43 -23.60
N GLU A 208 6.22 0.82 -23.15
CA GLU A 208 6.33 1.16 -21.72
C GLU A 208 4.99 1.11 -20.99
N LYS A 209 3.86 0.95 -21.73
CA LYS A 209 2.48 0.97 -21.22
C LYS A 209 2.23 2.17 -20.29
N GLU A 210 2.68 3.33 -20.77
CA GLU A 210 2.70 4.56 -19.99
C GLU A 210 1.30 4.94 -19.51
N THR A 211 1.21 5.21 -18.21
CA THR A 211 0.02 5.71 -17.54
C THR A 211 0.37 7.02 -16.85
N VAL A 212 -0.33 8.09 -17.24
CA VAL A 212 -0.10 9.44 -16.72
C VAL A 212 -1.04 9.71 -15.56
N LEU A 213 -0.49 10.14 -14.43
CA LEU A 213 -1.25 10.78 -13.37
C LEU A 213 -1.34 12.29 -13.67
N PRO A 214 -2.53 12.90 -13.65
CA PRO A 214 -2.68 14.32 -13.95
C PRO A 214 -1.89 15.23 -12.97
N PRO A 215 -1.52 16.45 -13.40
CA PRO A 215 -1.00 17.47 -12.49
C PRO A 215 -1.88 17.69 -11.26
N GLY A 216 -1.25 17.84 -10.09
CA GLY A 216 -1.96 18.04 -8.83
C GLY A 216 -2.51 16.75 -8.19
N THR A 217 -2.02 15.59 -8.62
CA THR A 217 -2.43 14.30 -8.04
C THR A 217 -2.07 14.25 -6.55
N CYS A 218 -3.07 14.02 -5.71
CA CYS A 218 -2.92 13.93 -4.25
C CYS A 218 -2.74 12.47 -3.83
N LEU A 219 -1.70 12.19 -3.05
CA LEU A 219 -1.25 10.86 -2.70
C LEU A 219 -1.07 10.76 -1.18
N ARG A 220 -1.55 9.68 -0.57
CA ARG A 220 -1.28 9.36 0.84
C ARG A 220 -0.34 8.17 0.94
N VAL A 221 0.65 8.26 1.83
CA VAL A 221 1.56 7.14 2.12
C VAL A 221 0.85 6.10 2.97
N LYS A 222 0.76 4.86 2.45
CA LYS A 222 0.20 3.70 3.15
C LYS A 222 1.21 3.00 4.02
N SER A 223 2.37 2.73 3.45
CA SER A 223 3.47 2.04 4.10
C SER A 223 4.76 2.25 3.30
N GLN A 224 5.89 1.97 3.93
CA GLN A 224 7.20 2.01 3.31
C GLN A 224 8.04 0.81 3.75
N SER A 225 9.06 0.48 2.96
CA SER A 225 10.04 -0.57 3.26
C SER A 225 11.39 -0.23 2.67
N ASN A 226 12.44 -0.84 3.21
CA ASN A 226 13.79 -0.86 2.68
C ASN A 226 14.27 -2.33 2.60
N PRO A 227 13.70 -3.13 1.69
CA PRO A 227 13.85 -4.59 1.78
C PRO A 227 15.20 -5.07 1.29
N VAL A 228 15.97 -4.26 0.58
CA VAL A 228 17.34 -4.55 0.08
C VAL A 228 18.17 -3.29 0.33
N PRO A 229 19.47 -3.36 0.68
CA PRO A 229 20.29 -2.18 0.87
C PRO A 229 20.13 -1.14 -0.25
N ASN A 230 19.92 0.11 0.16
CA ASN A 230 19.75 1.27 -0.72
C ASN A 230 18.54 1.16 -1.67
N PHE A 231 17.56 0.30 -1.37
CA PHE A 231 16.33 0.15 -2.15
C PHE A 231 15.11 0.40 -1.28
N TYR A 232 14.40 1.47 -1.57
CA TYR A 232 13.23 1.88 -0.83
C TYR A 232 11.98 1.64 -1.65
N ILE A 233 10.92 1.15 -1.03
CA ILE A 233 9.60 1.02 -1.66
C ILE A 233 8.60 1.83 -0.86
N VAL A 234 7.89 2.71 -1.53
CA VAL A 234 6.85 3.56 -0.94
C VAL A 234 5.51 3.20 -1.58
N ASP A 235 4.57 2.73 -0.75
CA ASP A 235 3.20 2.40 -1.15
C ASP A 235 2.31 3.63 -0.96
N LEU A 236 1.72 4.11 -2.05
CA LEU A 236 0.90 5.31 -2.12
C LEU A 236 -0.53 4.96 -2.55
N GLU A 237 -1.53 5.64 -1.99
CA GLU A 237 -2.89 5.65 -2.52
C GLU A 237 -3.27 7.05 -3.01
N GLN A 238 -3.89 7.15 -4.18
CA GLN A 238 -4.47 8.39 -4.65
C GLN A 238 -5.72 8.73 -3.83
N ILE A 239 -5.85 9.98 -3.41
CA ILE A 239 -6.99 10.49 -2.63
C ILE A 239 -7.62 11.71 -3.32
N VAL A 240 -8.91 11.93 -3.05
CA VAL A 240 -9.60 13.18 -3.43
C VAL A 240 -9.50 14.16 -2.26
N ILE A 241 -9.00 15.36 -2.50
CA ILE A 241 -9.09 16.47 -1.54
C ILE A 241 -10.24 17.35 -1.98
N SER A 242 -11.37 17.36 -1.25
CA SER A 242 -12.48 18.25 -1.55
C SER A 242 -12.12 19.70 -1.18
N SER A 243 -12.41 20.66 -2.05
CA SER A 243 -12.11 22.09 -1.87
C SER A 243 -12.83 22.77 -0.69
N GLU A 244 -13.69 22.06 0.05
CA GLU A 244 -14.36 22.53 1.28
C GLU A 244 -13.75 21.93 2.56
N GLN A 245 -12.73 21.08 2.45
CA GLN A 245 -11.97 20.65 3.62
C GLN A 245 -10.98 21.77 3.99
N LYS A 246 -11.41 22.68 4.87
CA LYS A 246 -10.58 22.99 6.05
C LYS A 246 -10.01 21.65 6.49
N VAL A 247 -8.69 21.52 6.50
CA VAL A 247 -7.97 20.34 6.97
C VAL A 247 -8.75 19.70 8.12
N VAL A 248 -9.48 18.63 7.82
CA VAL A 248 -10.03 17.72 8.82
C VAL A 248 -9.07 16.55 8.77
N PRO A 249 -8.10 16.45 9.70
CA PRO A 249 -7.31 15.25 9.84
C PRO A 249 -8.16 14.26 10.64
N GLU A 250 -8.92 13.42 9.96
CA GLU A 250 -9.37 12.14 10.53
C GLU A 250 -8.17 11.19 10.57
N LEU A 251 -7.38 11.34 11.64
CA LEU A 251 -6.42 10.40 12.20
C LEU A 251 -6.33 10.81 13.68
N SER A 252 -7.22 10.26 14.52
CA SER A 252 -7.28 10.42 15.99
C SER A 252 -6.34 11.49 16.56
N SER A 253 -6.77 12.76 16.56
CA SER A 253 -5.94 13.88 17.01
C SER A 253 -5.63 13.76 18.50
N PHE A 254 -4.37 13.51 18.83
CA PHE A 254 -3.89 13.62 20.20
C PHE A 254 -2.97 14.82 20.37
N HIS A 255 -3.04 15.46 21.54
CA HIS A 255 -2.06 16.43 22.01
C HIS A 255 -0.96 15.69 22.79
N LEU A 256 0.30 15.98 22.46
CA LEU A 256 1.43 15.62 23.31
C LEU A 256 1.73 16.86 24.16
N ILE A 257 1.49 16.77 25.46
CA ILE A 257 1.66 17.90 26.39
C ILE A 257 2.85 17.63 27.27
N TRP A 258 3.75 18.60 27.42
CA TRP A 258 4.85 18.52 28.37
C TRP A 258 4.76 19.65 29.39
N LEU A 259 4.40 19.30 30.63
CA LEU A 259 4.49 20.18 31.80
C LEU A 259 5.89 20.08 32.42
N ARG A 260 6.69 21.13 32.22
CA ARG A 260 8.10 21.16 32.64
C ARG A 260 8.36 22.24 33.69
N PRO A 261 9.23 21.99 34.68
CA PRO A 261 9.77 23.04 35.53
C PRO A 261 10.82 23.86 34.73
N TYR A 262 11.10 25.07 35.21
CA TYR A 262 11.93 26.10 34.58
C TYR A 262 13.25 25.60 33.94
N ALA A 263 13.67 26.28 32.88
CA ALA A 263 14.71 25.93 31.90
C ALA A 263 15.99 25.24 32.45
N ASP A 264 15.99 23.90 32.41
CA ASP A 264 17.19 23.06 32.50
C ASP A 264 17.73 22.79 31.08
N LYS A 265 19.03 23.03 30.86
CA LYS A 265 19.72 22.78 29.57
C LYS A 265 19.61 21.33 29.10
N ILE A 266 19.48 20.36 30.02
CA ILE A 266 19.32 18.93 29.69
C ILE A 266 17.90 18.67 29.15
N LEU A 267 16.90 19.34 29.72
CA LEU A 267 15.51 19.24 29.27
C LEU A 267 15.30 19.91 27.90
N GLN A 268 16.02 21.01 27.62
CA GLN A 268 15.98 21.69 26.31
C GLN A 268 16.42 20.78 25.15
N GLN A 269 17.45 19.94 25.33
CA GLN A 269 17.88 19.01 24.27
C GLN A 269 16.82 17.93 23.98
N THR A 270 16.10 17.51 25.02
CA THR A 270 15.03 16.52 24.91
C THR A 270 13.78 17.13 24.27
N GLU A 271 13.48 18.38 24.58
CA GLU A 271 12.44 19.17 23.92
C GLU A 271 12.74 19.36 22.44
N ILE A 272 13.98 19.70 22.06
CA ILE A 272 14.38 19.78 20.65
C ILE A 272 14.21 18.43 19.94
N LYS A 273 14.54 17.31 20.60
CA LYS A 273 14.31 15.96 20.04
C LYS A 273 12.82 15.67 19.86
N LEU A 274 11.98 15.97 20.86
CA LEU A 274 10.53 15.76 20.77
C LEU A 274 9.86 16.73 19.79
N LEU A 275 10.35 17.97 19.64
CA LEU A 275 9.92 18.92 18.61
C LEU A 275 10.28 18.44 17.20
N LYS A 276 11.42 17.75 17.02
CA LYS A 276 11.77 17.12 15.75
C LYS A 276 10.88 15.92 15.43
N LEU A 277 10.53 15.12 16.44
CA LEU A 277 9.70 13.92 16.27
C LEU A 277 8.21 14.25 16.14
N PHE A 278 7.73 15.30 16.81
CA PHE A 278 6.31 15.68 16.89
C PHE A 278 6.06 17.19 16.64
N PRO A 279 6.53 17.77 15.53
CA PRO A 279 6.59 19.23 15.31
C PRO A 279 5.25 19.95 15.31
N ILE A 280 4.13 19.24 15.10
CA ILE A 280 2.78 19.81 15.00
C ILE A 280 1.93 19.49 16.26
N ARG A 281 2.39 18.57 17.12
CA ARG A 281 1.57 17.97 18.19
C ARG A 281 2.04 18.26 19.61
N LEU A 282 3.31 18.68 19.79
CA LEU A 282 3.88 18.99 21.10
C LEU A 282 3.46 20.40 21.58
N LYS A 283 2.84 20.48 22.75
CA LYS A 283 2.62 21.73 23.51
C LYS A 283 3.38 21.67 24.83
N THR A 284 4.04 22.76 25.20
CA THR A 284 4.78 22.84 26.46
C THR A 284 4.14 23.86 27.40
N PHE A 285 4.12 23.55 28.69
CA PHE A 285 3.60 24.42 29.75
C PHE A 285 4.61 24.50 30.88
N GLU A 286 4.73 25.67 31.49
CA GLU A 286 5.54 25.90 32.69
C GLU A 286 4.66 26.02 33.95
N ASP A 287 3.41 26.45 33.79
CA ASP A 287 2.42 26.59 34.85
C ASP A 287 1.44 25.40 34.89
N SER A 288 1.21 24.85 36.09
CA SER A 288 0.34 23.69 36.28
C SER A 288 -1.15 24.01 36.06
N ASN A 289 -1.59 25.23 36.38
CA ASN A 289 -2.98 25.65 36.24
C ASN A 289 -3.33 25.95 34.77
N GLU A 290 -2.40 26.53 34.01
CA GLU A 290 -2.58 26.74 32.57
C GLU A 290 -2.67 25.40 31.82
N CYS A 291 -1.78 24.45 32.15
CA CYS A 291 -1.81 23.10 31.62
C CYS A 291 -3.14 22.40 31.94
N GLU A 292 -3.60 22.49 33.19
CA GLU A 292 -4.87 21.91 33.62
C GLU A 292 -6.05 22.52 32.87
N THR A 293 -6.09 23.84 32.77
CA THR A 293 -7.15 24.58 32.08
C THR A 293 -7.22 24.17 30.62
N PHE A 294 -6.07 24.06 29.94
CA PHE A 294 -6.00 23.66 28.54
C PHE A 294 -6.53 22.23 28.31
N ILE A 295 -6.10 21.26 29.12
CA ILE A 295 -6.56 19.85 29.00
C ILE A 295 -8.07 19.75 29.24
N ARG A 296 -8.63 20.54 30.16
CA ARG A 296 -10.08 20.53 30.43
C ARG A 296 -10.90 21.21 29.32
N GLN A 297 -10.35 22.25 28.69
CA GLN A 297 -11.01 22.96 27.58
C GLN A 297 -11.02 22.11 26.29
N GLU A 298 -9.90 21.46 25.97
CA GLU A 298 -9.74 20.63 24.77
C GLU A 298 -10.18 19.16 24.99
N SER A 299 -11.38 18.98 25.56
CA SER A 299 -11.91 17.67 25.95
C SER A 299 -12.22 16.72 24.78
N SER A 300 -12.28 17.24 23.54
CA SER A 300 -12.53 16.45 22.32
C SER A 300 -11.31 15.74 21.75
N SER A 301 -10.10 16.08 22.20
CA SER A 301 -8.84 15.50 21.70
C SER A 301 -8.18 14.63 22.77
N GLN A 302 -7.62 13.49 22.38
CA GLN A 302 -6.87 12.64 23.31
C GLN A 302 -5.57 13.34 23.75
N THR A 303 -5.08 13.08 24.95
CA THR A 303 -3.91 13.75 25.53
C THR A 303 -2.91 12.74 26.06
N ILE A 304 -1.66 12.88 25.65
CA ILE A 304 -0.50 12.26 26.28
C ILE A 304 0.20 13.33 27.09
N LEU A 305 0.33 13.12 28.39
CA LEU A 305 0.90 14.11 29.31
C LEU A 305 2.27 13.65 29.81
N ILE A 306 3.30 14.47 29.60
CA ILE A 306 4.65 14.32 30.16
C ILE A 306 4.77 15.31 31.32
N VAL A 307 5.06 14.83 32.53
CA VAL A 307 5.18 15.66 33.75
C VAL A 307 6.52 15.38 34.42
N SER A 308 7.12 16.39 35.05
CA SER A 308 8.25 16.15 35.94
C SER A 308 7.82 15.42 37.21
N GLY A 309 8.72 14.68 37.86
CA GLY A 309 8.41 13.94 39.10
C GLY A 309 7.78 14.79 40.22
N GLN A 310 8.20 16.05 40.39
CA GLN A 310 7.64 16.95 41.41
C GLN A 310 6.27 17.50 40.99
N LEU A 311 6.13 18.00 39.76
CA LEU A 311 4.85 18.53 39.26
C LEU A 311 3.80 17.42 39.08
N GLY A 312 4.24 16.20 38.75
CA GLY A 312 3.41 15.02 38.63
C GLY A 312 2.64 14.72 39.91
N ARG A 313 3.29 14.86 41.08
CA ARG A 313 2.63 14.64 42.38
C ARG A 313 1.53 15.63 42.69
N GLU A 314 1.56 16.81 42.07
CA GLU A 314 0.54 17.84 42.24
C GLU A 314 -0.61 17.69 41.22
N ILE A 315 -0.27 17.44 39.94
CA ILE A 315 -1.23 17.54 38.83
C ILE A 315 -1.92 16.21 38.51
N VAL A 316 -1.21 15.08 38.62
CA VAL A 316 -1.75 13.75 38.27
C VAL A 316 -2.95 13.38 39.16
N PRO A 317 -2.95 13.62 40.49
CA PRO A 317 -4.13 13.34 41.32
C PRO A 317 -5.39 14.09 40.87
N LYS A 318 -5.25 15.29 40.28
CA LYS A 318 -6.37 16.15 39.86
C LYS A 318 -6.96 15.78 38.50
N MET A 319 -6.21 15.04 37.66
CA MET A 319 -6.53 14.90 36.23
C MET A 319 -6.44 13.47 35.68
N HIS A 320 -5.81 12.53 36.38
CA HIS A 320 -5.55 11.18 35.85
C HIS A 320 -6.80 10.39 35.42
N ASP A 321 -7.97 10.74 35.94
CA ASP A 321 -9.25 10.10 35.69
C ASP A 321 -10.01 10.72 34.50
N LEU A 322 -9.55 11.86 33.97
CA LEU A 322 -10.16 12.51 32.81
C LEU A 322 -10.17 11.61 31.58
N SER A 323 -11.32 11.53 30.91
CA SER A 323 -11.55 10.63 29.76
C SER A 323 -10.71 10.98 28.53
N ASN A 324 -10.28 12.23 28.40
CA ASN A 324 -9.41 12.70 27.32
C ASN A 324 -7.92 12.49 27.61
N ILE A 325 -7.52 11.99 28.79
CA ILE A 325 -6.14 11.55 29.05
C ILE A 325 -5.98 10.09 28.61
N MET A 326 -5.09 9.87 27.65
CA MET A 326 -4.72 8.56 27.14
C MET A 326 -3.59 7.94 27.97
N ALA A 327 -2.53 8.71 28.23
CA ALA A 327 -1.33 8.24 28.93
C ALA A 327 -0.60 9.37 29.65
N ILE A 328 0.09 9.04 30.74
CA ILE A 328 0.92 9.95 31.52
C ILE A 328 2.34 9.36 31.65
N PHE A 329 3.34 10.14 31.30
CA PHE A 329 4.76 9.83 31.48
C PHE A 329 5.36 10.73 32.55
N VAL A 330 6.04 10.14 33.53
CA VAL A 330 6.68 10.89 34.61
C VAL A 330 8.18 10.93 34.36
N TYR A 331 8.68 12.10 33.99
CA TYR A 331 10.11 12.34 33.83
C TYR A 331 10.74 12.70 35.17
N SER A 332 11.51 11.79 35.75
CA SER A 332 12.10 11.92 37.08
C SER A 332 13.50 11.31 37.18
N ILE A 333 14.45 12.12 37.66
CA ILE A 333 15.80 11.65 38.02
C ILE A 333 15.73 10.66 39.20
N ASN A 334 14.82 10.87 40.15
CA ASN A 334 14.54 9.93 41.24
C ASN A 334 13.44 8.94 40.80
N LYS A 335 13.82 7.97 39.96
CA LYS A 335 12.90 6.99 39.36
C LYS A 335 12.22 6.12 40.43
N GLN A 336 12.99 5.52 41.34
CA GLN A 336 12.51 4.57 42.34
C GLN A 336 11.41 5.14 43.25
N ALA A 337 11.57 6.38 43.74
CA ALA A 337 10.56 6.99 44.62
C ALA A 337 9.26 7.36 43.88
N ASN A 338 9.33 7.64 42.58
CA ASN A 338 8.16 8.02 41.77
C ASN A 338 7.46 6.81 41.14
N GLU A 339 8.14 5.68 40.96
CA GLU A 339 7.53 4.41 40.54
C GLU A 339 6.52 3.89 41.58
N GLU A 340 6.85 3.92 42.88
CA GLU A 340 5.92 3.48 43.92
C GLU A 340 4.67 4.35 43.99
N TRP A 341 4.83 5.67 43.85
CA TRP A 341 3.70 6.60 43.82
C TRP A 341 2.84 6.42 42.56
N ALA A 342 3.48 6.25 41.39
CA ALA A 342 2.82 6.09 40.10
C ALA A 342 1.89 4.86 40.03
N LYS A 343 2.21 3.78 40.76
CA LYS A 343 1.37 2.55 40.83
C LYS A 343 -0.08 2.81 41.27
N ASN A 344 -0.34 3.93 41.95
CA ASN A 344 -1.70 4.30 42.37
C ASN A 344 -2.56 4.86 41.21
N TYR A 345 -1.98 5.13 40.03
CA TYR A 345 -2.65 5.81 38.92
C TYR A 345 -2.54 4.99 37.64
N LYS A 346 -3.63 4.34 37.22
CA LYS A 346 -3.66 3.41 36.07
C LYS A 346 -3.19 4.00 34.74
N LYS A 347 -3.31 5.32 34.55
CA LYS A 347 -2.90 6.00 33.31
C LYS A 347 -1.44 6.45 33.31
N VAL A 348 -0.72 6.32 34.43
CA VAL A 348 0.72 6.55 34.46
C VAL A 348 1.41 5.35 33.83
N THR A 349 1.90 5.54 32.61
CA THR A 349 2.40 4.48 31.73
C THR A 349 3.84 4.11 32.06
N ALA A 350 4.69 5.11 32.32
CA ALA A 350 6.08 4.88 32.72
C ALA A 350 6.64 6.03 33.55
N VAL A 351 7.62 5.70 34.40
CA VAL A 351 8.50 6.66 35.07
C VAL A 351 9.89 6.52 34.44
N VAL A 352 10.35 7.58 33.78
CA VAL A 352 11.58 7.59 32.98
C VAL A 352 12.55 8.62 33.54
N SER A 353 13.84 8.29 33.51
CA SER A 353 14.89 9.16 34.06
C SER A 353 15.78 9.79 33.00
N ASN A 354 15.64 9.36 31.74
CA ASN A 354 16.43 9.88 30.64
C ASN A 354 15.59 10.06 29.37
N PRO A 355 16.08 10.88 28.41
CA PRO A 355 15.37 11.23 27.19
C PRO A 355 15.14 10.06 26.23
N THR A 356 16.09 9.12 26.16
CA THR A 356 16.02 7.97 25.27
C THR A 356 14.89 7.04 25.71
N ASP A 357 14.80 6.72 26.99
CA ASP A 357 13.72 5.91 27.55
C ASP A 357 12.35 6.58 27.34
N LEU A 358 12.25 7.89 27.50
CA LEU A 358 11.01 8.64 27.25
C LEU A 358 10.57 8.51 25.79
N ILE A 359 11.51 8.66 24.85
CA ILE A 359 11.23 8.54 23.42
C ILE A 359 10.83 7.10 23.09
N SER A 360 11.57 6.10 23.55
CA SER A 360 11.24 4.69 23.31
C SER A 360 9.87 4.29 23.88
N GLU A 361 9.50 4.80 25.05
CA GLU A 361 8.17 4.52 25.63
C GLU A 361 7.04 5.28 24.90
N LEU A 362 7.31 6.49 24.40
CA LEU A 362 6.36 7.22 23.54
C LEU A 362 6.20 6.52 22.18
N GLU A 363 7.29 6.06 21.59
CA GLU A 363 7.30 5.27 20.36
C GLU A 363 6.52 3.98 20.57
N ARG A 364 6.77 3.22 21.64
CA ARG A 364 6.03 2.01 21.99
C ARG A 364 4.52 2.24 22.22
N LEU A 365 4.16 3.39 22.79
CA LEU A 365 2.75 3.76 22.99
C LEU A 365 2.06 4.15 21.67
N LEU A 366 2.78 4.84 20.78
CA LEU A 366 2.24 5.42 19.54
C LEU A 366 2.36 4.48 18.34
N SER A 367 3.31 3.56 18.41
CA SER A 367 3.56 2.46 17.51
C SER A 367 3.77 1.26 18.44
N PRO A 368 2.74 0.44 18.69
CA PRO A 368 3.00 -0.84 19.34
C PRO A 368 3.95 -1.61 18.42
N GLU A 369 5.26 -1.54 18.70
CA GLU A 369 6.24 -2.45 18.12
C GLU A 369 5.86 -3.83 18.65
N GLU A 370 5.05 -4.52 17.85
CA GLU A 370 4.81 -5.92 18.03
C GLU A 370 5.99 -6.65 17.44
N SER A 371 6.61 -7.50 18.26
CA SER A 371 7.21 -8.70 17.70
C SER A 371 6.12 -9.35 16.83
N ILE A 372 6.25 -9.27 15.51
CA ILE A 372 5.35 -9.97 14.59
C ILE A 372 5.30 -11.43 15.05
N ASN A 373 4.10 -11.94 15.26
CA ASN A 373 3.93 -13.24 15.85
C ASN A 373 4.56 -14.30 14.94
N GLY A 374 5.41 -15.17 15.49
CA GLY A 374 6.03 -16.27 14.73
C GLY A 374 5.02 -17.11 13.95
N SER A 375 3.79 -17.23 14.46
CA SER A 375 2.64 -17.88 13.80
C SER A 375 2.25 -17.23 12.48
N PHE A 376 2.10 -15.91 12.51
CA PHE A 376 1.73 -15.11 11.35
C PHE A 376 2.87 -15.04 10.35
N VAL A 377 4.11 -14.85 10.83
CA VAL A 377 5.31 -14.95 10.00
C VAL A 377 5.35 -16.29 9.26
N ALA A 378 5.10 -17.41 9.95
CA ALA A 378 5.10 -18.74 9.33
C ALA A 378 4.02 -18.86 8.23
N ARG A 379 2.79 -18.40 8.47
CA ARG A 379 1.70 -18.42 7.46
C ARG A 379 1.91 -17.47 6.29
N LEU A 380 2.53 -16.32 6.54
CA LEU A 380 2.84 -15.31 5.53
C LEU A 380 3.97 -15.79 4.59
N THR A 381 4.84 -16.70 5.06
CA THR A 381 6.07 -17.10 4.37
C THR A 381 6.09 -18.49 3.76
N ASN A 382 5.06 -19.32 3.98
CA ASN A 382 5.01 -20.68 3.42
C ASN A 382 4.39 -20.70 2.00
N ILE A 383 5.03 -21.33 1.02
CA ILE A 383 4.43 -21.60 -0.31
C ILE A 383 4.70 -23.03 -0.79
N GLU A 384 5.28 -23.87 0.08
CA GLU A 384 5.92 -25.15 -0.31
C GLU A 384 4.96 -26.16 -0.94
N TYR A 385 3.66 -25.98 -0.74
CA TYR A 385 2.64 -26.93 -1.19
C TYR A 385 1.89 -26.50 -2.44
N GLU A 386 1.99 -25.25 -2.91
CA GLU A 386 1.16 -24.78 -4.02
C GLU A 386 1.48 -25.51 -5.32
N PRO A 387 0.57 -26.34 -5.85
CA PRO A 387 0.82 -27.04 -7.09
C PRO A 387 0.75 -26.02 -8.22
N ASN A 388 1.78 -25.98 -9.08
CA ASN A 388 1.71 -25.22 -10.32
C ASN A 388 0.83 -25.94 -11.37
N LEU A 389 -0.38 -26.34 -10.95
CA LEU A 389 -1.32 -27.15 -11.69
C LEU A 389 -2.77 -26.72 -11.41
N MET A 390 -3.58 -26.70 -12.47
CA MET A 390 -5.02 -26.56 -12.35
C MET A 390 -5.63 -27.90 -11.91
N LEU A 391 -6.06 -27.97 -10.66
CA LEU A 391 -6.71 -29.15 -10.08
C LEU A 391 -8.24 -29.10 -10.25
N ALA A 392 -8.90 -30.22 -9.93
CA ALA A 392 -10.36 -30.27 -9.89
C ALA A 392 -10.90 -29.30 -8.81
N PRO A 393 -12.06 -28.64 -9.06
CA PRO A 393 -12.70 -27.76 -8.10
C PRO A 393 -12.96 -28.41 -6.74
N ILE A 394 -12.86 -27.60 -5.68
CA ILE A 394 -13.22 -28.01 -4.33
C ILE A 394 -14.74 -27.95 -4.21
N SER A 395 -15.37 -29.13 -4.14
CA SER A 395 -16.83 -29.30 -4.07
C SER A 395 -17.21 -30.53 -3.24
N GLY A 396 -18.48 -30.62 -2.85
CA GLY A 396 -19.04 -31.64 -1.97
C GLY A 396 -19.27 -31.14 -0.53
N TYR A 397 -18.45 -30.22 -0.05
CA TYR A 397 -18.59 -29.66 1.30
C TYR A 397 -19.82 -28.75 1.43
N GLU A 398 -20.20 -28.06 0.35
CA GLU A 398 -21.36 -27.16 0.31
C GLU A 398 -22.68 -27.88 0.54
N LYS A 399 -22.74 -29.18 0.22
CA LYS A 399 -23.93 -30.04 0.36
C LYS A 399 -24.15 -30.51 1.79
N LEU A 400 -23.19 -30.28 2.68
CA LEU A 400 -23.32 -30.61 4.09
C LEU A 400 -24.14 -29.54 4.82
N PRO A 401 -24.88 -29.91 5.88
CA PRO A 401 -25.49 -28.94 6.77
C PRO A 401 -24.41 -28.10 7.48
N LEU A 402 -24.78 -26.92 7.97
CA LEU A 402 -23.89 -26.13 8.80
C LEU A 402 -23.79 -26.77 10.20
N PHE A 403 -22.57 -27.05 10.65
CA PHE A 403 -22.29 -27.70 11.92
C PHE A 403 -21.78 -26.70 12.97
N SER A 404 -21.89 -27.07 14.25
CA SER A 404 -21.12 -26.40 15.32
C SER A 404 -19.61 -26.66 15.15
N LEU A 405 -18.77 -25.85 15.80
CA LEU A 405 -17.32 -25.99 15.66
C LEU A 405 -16.80 -27.38 16.11
N GLU A 406 -17.31 -27.94 17.21
CA GLU A 406 -16.90 -29.26 17.68
C GLU A 406 -17.32 -30.38 16.72
N GLU A 407 -18.54 -30.30 16.20
CA GLU A 407 -19.03 -31.29 15.24
C GLU A 407 -18.22 -31.22 13.94
N ALA A 408 -17.92 -30.01 13.48
CA ALA A 408 -17.15 -29.76 12.27
C ALA A 408 -15.70 -30.29 12.37
N LEU A 409 -15.09 -30.22 13.57
CA LEU A 409 -13.71 -30.66 13.82
C LEU A 409 -13.60 -32.09 14.36
N LYS A 410 -14.72 -32.76 14.62
CA LYS A 410 -14.76 -34.15 15.10
C LYS A 410 -13.92 -35.13 14.24
N PRO A 411 -13.88 -35.05 12.90
CA PRO A 411 -13.03 -35.94 12.08
C PRO A 411 -11.52 -35.77 12.34
N LEU A 412 -11.10 -34.62 12.87
CA LEU A 412 -9.70 -34.25 13.05
C LEU A 412 -9.16 -34.47 14.46
N LYS A 413 -10.02 -34.90 15.39
CA LYS A 413 -9.70 -35.10 16.81
C LYS A 413 -8.46 -35.95 17.06
N ASN A 414 -8.29 -37.01 16.26
CA ASN A 414 -7.14 -37.92 16.38
C ASN A 414 -5.95 -37.52 15.51
N ILE A 415 -6.08 -36.47 14.70
CA ILE A 415 -5.04 -35.96 13.78
C ILE A 415 -4.31 -34.79 14.44
N ILE A 416 -5.05 -33.93 15.14
CA ILE A 416 -4.54 -32.72 15.78
C ILE A 416 -4.42 -32.97 17.29
N PRO A 417 -3.20 -33.10 17.84
CA PRO A 417 -3.00 -33.29 19.27
C PRO A 417 -3.55 -32.13 20.09
N GLY A 418 -4.31 -32.42 21.15
CA GLY A 418 -4.82 -31.39 22.08
C GLY A 418 -5.95 -30.52 21.52
N LEU A 419 -6.60 -30.92 20.42
CA LEU A 419 -7.65 -30.16 19.75
C LEU A 419 -8.77 -29.70 20.70
N GLU A 420 -9.10 -30.48 21.73
CA GLU A 420 -10.15 -30.15 22.70
C GLU A 420 -9.82 -28.90 23.52
N ILE A 421 -8.55 -28.71 23.89
CA ILE A 421 -8.10 -27.53 24.66
C ILE A 421 -8.24 -26.29 23.77
N TYR A 422 -7.78 -26.40 22.53
CA TYR A 422 -7.86 -25.31 21.57
C TYR A 422 -9.29 -24.93 21.23
N LEU A 423 -10.19 -25.91 21.07
CA LEU A 423 -11.63 -25.69 20.89
C LEU A 423 -12.23 -24.88 22.05
N GLN A 424 -11.90 -25.23 23.30
CA GLN A 424 -12.37 -24.49 24.47
C GLN A 424 -11.86 -23.04 24.47
N MET A 425 -10.59 -22.83 24.13
CA MET A 425 -9.98 -21.49 24.07
C MET A 425 -10.67 -20.59 23.04
N VAL A 426 -10.79 -21.05 21.78
CA VAL A 426 -11.38 -20.22 20.72
C VAL A 426 -12.86 -19.94 20.95
N LYS A 427 -13.58 -20.86 21.59
CA LYS A 427 -14.98 -20.64 21.96
C LYS A 427 -15.16 -19.58 23.02
N GLN A 428 -14.30 -19.57 24.04
CA GLN A 428 -14.31 -18.51 25.05
C GLN A 428 -13.99 -17.14 24.46
N ASN A 429 -13.10 -17.09 23.48
CA ASN A 429 -12.71 -15.84 22.83
C ASN A 429 -13.72 -15.33 21.79
N SER A 430 -14.60 -16.18 21.29
CA SER A 430 -15.57 -15.86 20.22
C SER A 430 -17.02 -15.71 20.71
N LEU A 431 -17.27 -15.46 22.01
CA LEU A 431 -18.63 -15.37 22.57
C LEU A 431 -19.47 -14.20 22.03
N LYS A 432 -18.82 -13.12 21.61
CA LYS A 432 -19.48 -11.90 21.11
C LYS A 432 -18.80 -11.43 19.82
N PRO A 433 -18.96 -12.17 18.73
CA PRO A 433 -18.32 -11.85 17.47
C PRO A 433 -18.93 -10.59 16.83
N VAL A 434 -18.13 -9.92 16.01
CA VAL A 434 -18.57 -8.83 15.13
C VAL A 434 -18.91 -9.37 13.73
N ASP A 435 -19.17 -8.49 12.77
CA ASP A 435 -19.37 -8.82 11.34
C ASP A 435 -20.48 -9.84 11.04
N GLU A 436 -21.51 -9.87 11.89
CA GLU A 436 -22.69 -10.75 11.78
C GLU A 436 -22.35 -12.25 11.75
N LEU A 437 -21.16 -12.61 12.27
CA LEU A 437 -20.77 -13.99 12.45
C LEU A 437 -21.41 -14.59 13.70
N THR A 438 -21.66 -15.89 13.67
CA THR A 438 -21.98 -16.65 14.88
C THR A 438 -20.71 -16.92 15.71
N PRO A 439 -20.84 -17.28 17.00
CA PRO A 439 -19.68 -17.68 17.81
C PRO A 439 -18.86 -18.82 17.18
N ASP A 440 -19.53 -19.82 16.60
CA ASP A 440 -18.85 -20.94 15.94
C ASP A 440 -18.16 -20.50 14.63
N GLU A 441 -18.77 -19.59 13.85
CA GLU A 441 -18.16 -19.04 12.64
C GLU A 441 -16.91 -18.21 12.94
N SER A 442 -16.97 -17.34 13.95
CA SER A 442 -15.80 -16.58 14.42
C SER A 442 -14.72 -17.50 14.97
N ALA A 443 -15.10 -18.47 15.80
CA ALA A 443 -14.16 -19.43 16.37
C ALA A 443 -13.51 -20.32 15.30
N ALA A 444 -14.21 -20.62 14.20
CA ALA A 444 -13.64 -21.32 13.06
C ALA A 444 -12.52 -20.53 12.39
N ILE A 445 -12.65 -19.21 12.25
CA ILE A 445 -11.56 -18.35 11.76
C ILE A 445 -10.43 -18.29 12.79
N GLN A 446 -10.78 -18.16 14.06
CA GLN A 446 -9.81 -18.01 15.13
C GLN A 446 -8.90 -19.24 15.25
N ILE A 447 -9.45 -20.46 15.21
CA ILE A 447 -8.65 -21.69 15.28
C ILE A 447 -7.76 -21.90 14.05
N TYR A 448 -8.15 -21.39 12.87
CA TYR A 448 -7.32 -21.41 11.67
C TYR A 448 -6.05 -20.57 11.86
N THR A 449 -6.20 -19.37 12.44
CA THR A 449 -5.10 -18.41 12.67
C THR A 449 -4.24 -18.71 13.91
N MET A 450 -4.63 -19.68 14.74
CA MET A 450 -3.92 -20.03 15.95
C MET A 450 -2.70 -20.90 15.64
N GLN A 451 -1.54 -20.58 16.23
CA GLN A 451 -0.41 -21.54 16.26
C GLN A 451 -0.64 -22.56 17.37
N MET A 452 -0.46 -23.82 17.01
CA MET A 452 -0.34 -24.89 18.00
C MET A 452 1.13 -25.01 18.43
N GLU A 453 1.38 -25.74 19.53
CA GLU A 453 2.74 -25.90 20.09
C GLU A 453 3.76 -26.39 19.05
N VAL A 454 3.31 -27.27 18.14
CA VAL A 454 4.06 -27.70 16.97
C VAL A 454 3.45 -27.04 15.73
N ALA A 455 4.23 -26.26 15.01
CA ALA A 455 3.75 -25.48 13.86
C ALA A 455 3.15 -26.36 12.76
N GLU A 456 3.78 -27.51 12.49
CA GLU A 456 3.36 -28.52 11.50
C GLU A 456 2.06 -29.22 11.90
N SER A 457 1.72 -29.21 13.19
CA SER A 457 0.44 -29.73 13.70
C SER A 457 -0.68 -28.69 13.70
N SER A 458 -0.37 -27.44 13.37
CA SER A 458 -1.37 -26.36 13.36
C SER A 458 -2.44 -26.62 12.29
N LEU A 459 -3.68 -26.31 12.63
CA LEU A 459 -4.84 -26.58 11.78
C LEU A 459 -4.67 -25.99 10.37
N SER A 460 -4.20 -24.74 10.26
CA SER A 460 -3.97 -24.07 8.97
C SER A 460 -2.90 -24.77 8.13
N HIS A 461 -1.85 -25.30 8.74
CA HIS A 461 -0.79 -26.02 8.04
C HIS A 461 -1.34 -27.32 7.41
N LEU A 462 -1.98 -28.16 8.22
CA LEU A 462 -2.53 -29.43 7.77
C LEU A 462 -3.64 -29.25 6.73
N MET A 463 -4.53 -28.26 6.93
CA MET A 463 -5.58 -27.97 5.96
C MET A 463 -5.01 -27.49 4.63
N ASN A 464 -4.00 -26.60 4.65
CA ASN A 464 -3.39 -26.10 3.41
C ASN A 464 -2.66 -27.19 2.64
N ILE A 465 -2.02 -28.17 3.31
CA ILE A 465 -1.46 -29.35 2.64
C ILE A 465 -2.55 -30.08 1.84
N ASP A 466 -3.70 -30.35 2.45
CA ASP A 466 -4.79 -31.07 1.79
C ASP A 466 -5.50 -30.24 0.71
N LEU A 467 -5.62 -28.91 0.90
CA LEU A 467 -6.15 -28.00 -0.13
C LEU A 467 -5.28 -28.01 -1.40
N CYS A 468 -3.97 -28.10 -1.20
CA CYS A 468 -2.99 -28.17 -2.28
C CYS A 468 -2.77 -29.59 -2.84
N SER A 469 -3.31 -30.62 -2.20
CA SER A 469 -3.14 -32.01 -2.63
C SER A 469 -3.84 -32.30 -3.96
N ILE A 470 -3.14 -33.00 -4.86
CA ILE A 470 -3.72 -33.52 -6.11
C ILE A 470 -4.81 -34.55 -5.78
N ASP A 471 -4.66 -35.30 -4.68
CA ASP A 471 -5.70 -36.20 -4.18
C ASP A 471 -6.79 -35.43 -3.45
N ARG A 472 -7.86 -35.10 -4.18
CA ARG A 472 -9.04 -34.42 -3.61
C ARG A 472 -9.80 -35.24 -2.57
N CYS A 473 -9.59 -36.55 -2.49
CA CYS A 473 -10.21 -37.36 -1.45
C CYS A 473 -9.65 -37.01 -0.06
N SER A 474 -8.41 -36.51 0.01
CA SER A 474 -7.79 -36.11 1.29
C SER A 474 -8.52 -34.96 1.98
N LEU A 475 -9.28 -34.15 1.22
CA LEU A 475 -10.10 -33.04 1.72
C LEU A 475 -11.40 -33.47 2.39
N THR A 476 -11.87 -34.70 2.17
CA THR A 476 -13.19 -35.15 2.68
C THR A 476 -13.30 -35.04 4.20
N LYS A 477 -12.21 -35.31 4.93
CA LYS A 477 -12.13 -35.15 6.39
C LYS A 477 -12.27 -33.69 6.85
N TRP A 478 -12.00 -32.73 5.97
CA TRP A 478 -12.12 -31.30 6.22
C TRP A 478 -13.49 -30.74 5.83
N PHE A 479 -14.33 -31.45 5.07
CA PHE A 479 -15.58 -30.90 4.53
C PHE A 479 -16.52 -30.30 5.59
N PRO A 480 -16.75 -30.92 6.76
CA PRO A 480 -17.58 -30.31 7.81
C PRO A 480 -16.99 -28.97 8.29
N TYR A 481 -15.67 -28.90 8.48
CA TYR A 481 -14.97 -27.67 8.85
C TYR A 481 -14.94 -26.64 7.72
N LEU A 482 -14.65 -27.03 6.48
CA LEU A 482 -14.70 -26.15 5.31
C LEU A 482 -16.09 -25.55 5.12
N LYS A 483 -17.17 -26.31 5.37
CA LYS A 483 -18.53 -25.77 5.35
C LYS A 483 -18.69 -24.61 6.34
N LEU A 484 -18.28 -24.79 7.59
CA LEU A 484 -18.36 -23.76 8.62
C LEU A 484 -17.44 -22.56 8.31
N PHE A 485 -16.17 -22.84 8.01
CA PHE A 485 -15.14 -21.85 7.76
C PHE A 485 -15.42 -21.01 6.51
N MET A 486 -15.78 -21.63 5.38
CA MET A 486 -16.13 -20.89 4.18
C MET A 486 -17.43 -20.10 4.35
N THR A 487 -18.41 -20.60 5.11
CA THR A 487 -19.63 -19.83 5.46
C THR A 487 -19.25 -18.55 6.19
N ALA A 488 -18.38 -18.63 7.20
CA ALA A 488 -17.88 -17.48 7.94
C ALA A 488 -17.17 -16.47 7.01
N LEU A 489 -16.22 -16.93 6.20
CA LEU A 489 -15.47 -16.05 5.29
C LEU A 489 -16.34 -15.39 4.21
N HIS A 490 -17.40 -16.04 3.75
CA HIS A 490 -18.32 -15.45 2.76
C HIS A 490 -19.22 -14.37 3.36
N LYS A 491 -19.54 -14.44 4.66
CA LYS A 491 -20.28 -13.37 5.36
C LYS A 491 -19.43 -12.10 5.55
N LEU A 492 -18.11 -12.25 5.66
CA LEU A 492 -17.21 -11.10 5.73
C LEU A 492 -17.23 -10.30 4.42
N LYS A 493 -17.28 -8.96 4.54
CA LYS A 493 -17.27 -8.05 3.37
C LYS A 493 -15.98 -8.21 2.56
N SER A 494 -16.13 -8.52 1.27
CA SER A 494 -15.02 -8.46 0.31
C SER A 494 -14.60 -7.02 0.04
N ARG A 495 -13.30 -6.77 -0.06
CA ARG A 495 -12.75 -5.44 -0.36
C ARG A 495 -11.63 -5.51 -1.39
N PRO A 496 -11.67 -4.69 -2.47
CA PRO A 496 -10.56 -4.58 -3.39
C PRO A 496 -9.37 -3.84 -2.77
N MET A 497 -8.20 -4.50 -2.68
CA MET A 497 -7.00 -3.92 -2.09
C MET A 497 -5.72 -4.56 -2.62
N THR A 498 -4.59 -3.87 -2.47
CA THR A 498 -3.29 -4.46 -2.72
C THR A 498 -2.78 -5.09 -1.45
N LEU A 499 -2.25 -6.30 -1.57
CA LEU A 499 -1.78 -7.14 -0.47
C LEU A 499 -0.36 -7.62 -0.75
N TYR A 500 0.34 -7.98 0.31
CA TYR A 500 1.72 -8.41 0.27
C TYR A 500 1.86 -9.78 0.94
N ARG A 501 2.62 -10.65 0.29
CA ARG A 501 3.06 -11.96 0.80
C ARG A 501 4.53 -12.10 0.46
N GLY A 502 5.32 -12.85 1.22
CA GLY A 502 6.72 -13.03 0.85
C GLY A 502 7.29 -14.29 1.40
N VAL A 503 8.22 -14.90 0.67
CA VAL A 503 8.81 -16.21 0.96
C VAL A 503 10.33 -16.10 0.96
N LYS A 504 11.00 -16.86 1.82
CA LYS A 504 12.47 -16.79 2.02
C LYS A 504 13.27 -17.59 0.98
N VAL A 505 12.73 -17.71 -0.24
CA VAL A 505 13.34 -18.39 -1.39
C VAL A 505 12.99 -17.65 -2.69
N ASP A 506 13.83 -17.76 -3.72
CA ASP A 506 13.48 -17.30 -5.07
C ASP A 506 12.59 -18.35 -5.78
N VAL A 507 11.33 -17.98 -6.04
CA VAL A 507 10.35 -18.82 -6.75
C VAL A 507 10.06 -18.33 -8.16
N SER A 508 10.80 -17.33 -8.66
CA SER A 508 10.56 -16.64 -9.94
C SER A 508 10.45 -17.57 -11.16
N LYS A 509 11.12 -18.72 -11.14
CA LYS A 509 11.07 -19.73 -12.20
C LYS A 509 9.69 -20.35 -12.40
N TYR A 510 8.82 -20.32 -11.39
CA TYR A 510 7.47 -20.87 -11.46
C TYR A 510 6.41 -19.83 -11.91
N TYR A 511 6.80 -18.56 -12.04
CA TYR A 511 5.93 -17.45 -12.36
C TYR A 511 6.44 -16.73 -13.61
N THR A 512 5.82 -16.98 -14.75
CA THR A 512 6.15 -16.34 -16.03
C THR A 512 5.18 -15.21 -16.32
N GLU A 513 5.63 -14.08 -16.85
CA GLU A 513 4.71 -12.97 -17.17
C GLU A 513 3.60 -13.42 -18.15
N GLY A 514 2.36 -13.02 -17.88
CA GLY A 514 1.16 -13.47 -18.60
C GLY A 514 0.65 -14.86 -18.20
N GLN A 515 1.41 -15.64 -17.43
CA GLN A 515 0.95 -16.92 -16.90
C GLN A 515 -0.23 -16.70 -15.95
N ARG A 516 -1.22 -17.59 -16.02
CA ARG A 516 -2.28 -17.69 -15.03
C ARG A 516 -2.05 -18.88 -14.11
N GLY A 517 -2.40 -18.73 -12.84
CA GLY A 517 -2.21 -19.74 -11.81
C GLY A 517 -3.30 -19.69 -10.76
N VAL A 518 -3.34 -20.72 -9.91
CA VAL A 518 -4.24 -20.82 -8.77
C VAL A 518 -3.40 -21.02 -7.52
N TRP A 519 -3.70 -20.31 -6.45
CA TRP A 519 -3.33 -20.72 -5.09
C TRP A 519 -4.50 -21.47 -4.47
N TRP A 520 -4.31 -22.77 -4.25
CA TRP A 520 -5.36 -23.66 -3.75
C TRP A 520 -5.50 -23.58 -2.25
N GLY A 521 -4.42 -23.29 -1.52
CA GLY A 521 -4.45 -23.08 -0.08
C GLY A 521 -5.08 -21.73 0.30
N CYS A 522 -5.46 -21.62 1.57
CA CYS A 522 -5.71 -20.33 2.17
C CYS A 522 -4.38 -19.58 2.31
N SER A 523 -4.31 -18.33 1.84
CA SER A 523 -3.09 -17.53 1.90
C SER A 523 -3.26 -16.33 2.82
N THR A 524 -2.57 -16.34 3.96
CA THR A 524 -2.38 -15.16 4.82
C THR A 524 -1.53 -14.12 4.09
N VAL A 525 -2.00 -12.87 4.09
CA VAL A 525 -1.35 -11.74 3.45
C VAL A 525 -1.49 -10.50 4.32
N THR A 526 -0.64 -9.49 4.11
CA THR A 526 -0.63 -8.22 4.87
C THR A 526 -0.89 -7.02 3.97
N MET A 527 -1.43 -5.95 4.55
CA MET A 527 -1.60 -4.65 3.88
C MET A 527 -0.34 -3.76 3.95
N SER A 528 0.64 -4.12 4.77
CA SER A 528 1.85 -3.31 5.00
C SER A 528 3.09 -4.00 4.43
N ILE A 529 3.77 -3.30 3.52
CA ILE A 529 5.04 -3.78 2.97
C ILE A 529 6.17 -3.79 4.01
N GLY A 530 6.12 -2.86 4.98
CA GLY A 530 7.06 -2.81 6.10
C GLY A 530 6.91 -4.02 7.03
N ALA A 531 5.66 -4.36 7.39
CA ALA A 531 5.38 -5.56 8.18
C ALA A 531 5.85 -6.84 7.47
N LEU A 532 5.67 -6.91 6.13
CA LEU A 532 6.20 -8.04 5.37
C LEU A 532 7.73 -8.13 5.44
N GLN A 533 8.44 -6.99 5.33
CA GLN A 533 9.90 -6.97 5.39
C GLN A 533 10.42 -7.55 6.71
N GLU A 534 9.80 -7.22 7.83
CA GLU A 534 10.16 -7.78 9.13
C GLU A 534 10.01 -9.32 9.17
N CYS A 535 9.00 -9.86 8.47
CA CYS A 535 8.78 -11.31 8.36
C CYS A 535 9.84 -12.03 7.52
N ILE A 536 10.16 -11.49 6.33
CA ILE A 536 11.05 -12.16 5.36
C ILE A 536 12.53 -11.78 5.52
N GLY A 537 12.82 -10.69 6.23
CA GLY A 537 14.16 -10.13 6.40
C GLY A 537 14.72 -9.45 5.15
N THR A 538 15.98 -9.05 5.23
CA THR A 538 16.69 -8.29 4.16
C THR A 538 17.85 -9.07 3.51
N THR A 539 18.05 -10.33 3.93
CA THR A 539 19.15 -11.19 3.48
C THR A 539 18.63 -12.50 2.86
N GLY A 540 19.50 -13.24 2.16
CA GLY A 540 19.13 -14.46 1.44
C GLY A 540 18.29 -14.22 0.18
N ALA A 541 18.24 -15.22 -0.71
CA ALA A 541 17.34 -15.17 -1.87
C ALA A 541 15.89 -15.24 -1.39
N ARG A 542 15.05 -14.30 -1.80
CA ARG A 542 13.66 -14.21 -1.35
C ARG A 542 12.75 -13.66 -2.43
N THR A 543 11.46 -13.93 -2.30
CA THR A 543 10.42 -13.43 -3.20
C THR A 543 9.37 -12.67 -2.42
N MET A 544 9.02 -11.47 -2.87
CA MET A 544 7.87 -10.70 -2.42
C MET A 544 6.80 -10.70 -3.50
N PHE A 545 5.60 -11.16 -3.16
CA PHE A 545 4.41 -11.03 -3.97
C PHE A 545 3.70 -9.72 -3.65
N MET A 546 3.45 -8.91 -4.67
CA MET A 546 2.53 -7.78 -4.62
C MET A 546 1.25 -8.23 -5.33
N ILE A 547 0.11 -8.17 -4.65
CA ILE A 547 -1.12 -8.85 -5.08
C ILE A 547 -2.25 -7.85 -5.17
N GLU A 548 -2.74 -7.56 -6.37
CA GLU A 548 -3.99 -6.83 -6.55
C GLU A 548 -5.17 -7.81 -6.36
N CYS A 549 -5.83 -7.75 -5.21
CA CYS A 549 -6.92 -8.64 -4.83
C CYS A 549 -8.26 -7.89 -4.87
N ARG A 550 -9.28 -8.51 -5.46
CA ARG A 550 -10.67 -8.02 -5.53
C ARG A 550 -11.48 -8.46 -4.32
N ASN A 551 -11.22 -9.68 -3.84
CA ASN A 551 -12.06 -10.37 -2.86
C ASN A 551 -11.37 -10.60 -1.51
N ALA A 552 -10.55 -9.64 -1.07
CA ALA A 552 -9.80 -9.76 0.17
C ALA A 552 -10.71 -9.84 1.40
N LYS A 553 -10.43 -10.77 2.32
CA LYS A 553 -11.15 -10.93 3.58
C LYS A 553 -10.29 -10.44 4.74
N VAL A 554 -10.63 -9.28 5.31
CA VAL A 554 -9.96 -8.77 6.51
C VAL A 554 -10.46 -9.59 7.70
N ILE A 555 -9.57 -10.32 8.36
CA ILE A 555 -9.95 -11.24 9.44
C ILE A 555 -9.42 -10.82 10.82
N ARG A 556 -8.77 -9.66 10.94
CA ARG A 556 -8.20 -9.14 12.19
C ARG A 556 -9.11 -9.27 13.41
N ALA A 557 -10.41 -8.97 13.28
CA ALA A 557 -11.37 -9.04 14.39
C ALA A 557 -11.69 -10.47 14.86
N HIS A 558 -11.34 -11.47 14.05
CA HIS A 558 -11.59 -12.90 14.28
C HIS A 558 -10.31 -13.74 14.32
N SER A 559 -9.14 -13.12 14.13
CA SER A 559 -7.85 -13.80 14.28
C SER A 559 -7.57 -14.06 15.76
N PHE A 560 -6.86 -15.16 16.04
CA PHE A 560 -6.39 -15.47 17.39
C PHE A 560 -5.44 -14.39 17.90
N PHE A 561 -4.73 -13.72 16.98
CA PHE A 561 -3.86 -12.59 17.25
C PHE A 561 -4.47 -11.34 16.61
N ASN A 562 -5.27 -10.59 17.38
CA ASN A 562 -6.03 -9.41 16.93
C ASN A 562 -5.19 -8.15 16.66
N LEU A 563 -3.88 -8.31 16.76
CA LEU A 563 -2.87 -7.29 16.73
C LEU A 563 -2.42 -6.97 15.28
N GLU A 564 -2.39 -8.00 14.44
CA GLU A 564 -1.94 -7.89 13.05
C GLU A 564 -3.10 -7.56 12.10
N ASP A 565 -2.85 -6.73 11.08
CA ASP A 565 -3.78 -6.48 9.98
C ASP A 565 -3.85 -7.68 9.02
N GLU A 566 -4.19 -8.86 9.58
CA GLU A 566 -4.25 -10.13 8.87
C GLU A 566 -5.42 -10.12 7.88
N VAL A 567 -5.07 -10.31 6.62
CA VAL A 567 -5.99 -10.50 5.51
C VAL A 567 -5.82 -11.92 4.98
N LEU A 568 -6.93 -12.56 4.66
CA LEU A 568 -6.94 -13.92 4.13
C LEU A 568 -7.42 -13.92 2.69
N LEU A 569 -6.63 -14.55 1.82
CA LEU A 569 -7.08 -15.01 0.51
C LEU A 569 -7.69 -16.40 0.68
N ILE A 570 -8.92 -16.56 0.20
CA ILE A 570 -9.63 -17.83 0.28
C ILE A 570 -9.03 -18.87 -0.70
N PRO A 571 -9.27 -20.17 -0.49
CA PRO A 571 -8.83 -21.22 -1.41
C PRO A 571 -9.31 -20.98 -2.84
N GLY A 572 -8.45 -21.28 -3.81
CA GLY A 572 -8.78 -21.08 -5.22
C GLY A 572 -8.57 -19.64 -5.69
N PHE A 573 -7.63 -18.91 -5.09
CA PHE A 573 -7.24 -17.58 -5.55
C PHE A 573 -6.63 -17.67 -6.96
N TYR A 574 -7.36 -17.20 -7.98
CA TYR A 574 -6.93 -17.25 -9.38
C TYR A 574 -6.32 -15.92 -9.81
N PHE A 575 -5.14 -15.99 -10.41
CA PHE A 575 -4.35 -14.81 -10.72
C PHE A 575 -3.67 -14.89 -12.08
N GLU A 576 -3.30 -13.71 -12.59
CA GLU A 576 -2.38 -13.51 -13.70
C GLU A 576 -1.08 -12.88 -13.18
N VAL A 577 0.07 -13.41 -13.60
CA VAL A 577 1.38 -12.80 -13.34
C VAL A 577 1.53 -11.60 -14.27
N LYS A 578 1.50 -10.40 -13.72
CA LYS A 578 1.54 -9.16 -14.51
C LYS A 578 2.95 -8.73 -14.86
N SER A 579 3.88 -8.80 -13.91
CA SER A 579 5.27 -8.42 -14.12
C SER A 579 6.20 -8.91 -12.99
N LYS A 580 7.51 -8.95 -13.26
CA LYS A 580 8.54 -9.29 -12.27
C LYS A 580 9.65 -8.25 -12.19
N LEU A 581 10.17 -7.97 -11.00
CA LEU A 581 11.31 -7.06 -10.81
C LEU A 581 12.36 -7.71 -9.91
N HIS A 582 13.60 -7.80 -10.39
CA HIS A 582 14.71 -8.36 -9.62
C HIS A 582 15.56 -7.23 -9.03
N GLN A 583 15.77 -7.23 -7.71
CA GLN A 583 16.55 -6.21 -7.00
C GLN A 583 17.50 -6.87 -6.01
N GLY A 584 18.75 -7.07 -6.43
CA GLY A 584 19.78 -7.71 -5.59
C GLY A 584 19.41 -9.16 -5.27
N ASN A 585 19.02 -9.43 -4.02
CA ASN A 585 18.60 -10.76 -3.54
C ASN A 585 17.07 -10.90 -3.36
N LEU A 586 16.31 -9.89 -3.78
CA LEU A 586 14.85 -9.86 -3.72
C LEU A 586 14.27 -9.95 -5.13
N MET A 587 13.40 -10.95 -5.35
CA MET A 587 12.48 -10.98 -6.48
C MET A 587 11.14 -10.36 -6.06
N ILE A 588 10.61 -9.44 -6.85
CA ILE A 588 9.25 -8.92 -6.70
C ILE A 588 8.38 -9.49 -7.81
N ILE A 589 7.29 -10.16 -7.46
CA ILE A 589 6.32 -10.72 -8.40
C ILE A 589 4.99 -9.99 -8.21
N TYR A 590 4.51 -9.31 -9.25
CA TYR A 590 3.23 -8.63 -9.23
C TYR A 590 2.14 -9.53 -9.82
N LEU A 591 1.13 -9.84 -9.01
CA LEU A 591 -0.02 -10.68 -9.33
C LEU A 591 -1.29 -9.83 -9.34
N LYS A 592 -2.20 -10.15 -10.27
CA LYS A 592 -3.55 -9.57 -10.30
C LYS A 592 -4.59 -10.68 -10.25
N GLU A 593 -5.53 -10.59 -9.30
CA GLU A 593 -6.69 -11.47 -9.25
C GLU A 593 -7.54 -11.26 -10.51
N VAL A 594 -7.87 -12.36 -11.18
CA VAL A 594 -8.68 -12.38 -12.39
C VAL A 594 -9.78 -13.42 -12.26
N GLU A 595 -10.84 -13.30 -13.04
CA GLU A 595 -11.94 -14.26 -13.00
C GLU A 595 -11.47 -15.64 -13.47
N PRO A 596 -11.77 -16.71 -12.72
CA PRO A 596 -11.40 -18.05 -13.12
C PRO A 596 -12.29 -18.56 -14.28
N PRO A 597 -11.77 -19.47 -15.12
CA PRO A 597 -12.54 -20.03 -16.24
C PRO A 597 -13.75 -20.87 -15.80
N PHE A 598 -13.77 -21.31 -14.54
CA PHE A 598 -14.86 -22.02 -13.89
C PHE A 598 -14.76 -21.82 -12.37
N GLN A 599 -15.83 -22.13 -11.64
CA GLN A 599 -15.83 -22.04 -10.18
C GLN A 599 -14.80 -23.00 -9.56
N LEU A 600 -13.77 -22.45 -8.91
CA LEU A 600 -12.67 -23.23 -8.31
C LEU A 600 -13.03 -23.82 -6.93
N ILE A 601 -13.92 -23.14 -6.22
CA ILE A 601 -14.48 -23.58 -4.94
C ILE A 601 -15.98 -23.32 -4.92
N ALA A 602 -16.78 -24.34 -4.60
CA ALA A 602 -18.23 -24.20 -4.50
C ALA A 602 -18.62 -23.13 -3.47
N SER A 603 -19.76 -22.47 -3.64
CA SER A 603 -20.28 -21.55 -2.63
C SER A 603 -20.80 -22.35 -1.44
N PRO A 604 -20.55 -21.93 -0.18
CA PRO A 604 -21.09 -22.61 0.98
C PRO A 604 -22.61 -22.46 1.11
N PHE A 605 -23.24 -21.52 0.40
CA PHE A 605 -24.68 -21.32 0.41
C PHE A 605 -25.34 -22.16 -0.69
N GLU A 606 -26.51 -22.71 -0.40
CA GLU A 606 -27.29 -23.46 -1.39
C GLU A 606 -27.54 -22.59 -2.62
N GLN A 607 -27.16 -23.09 -3.80
CA GLN A 607 -27.53 -22.45 -5.06
C GLN A 607 -29.04 -22.57 -5.19
N THR A 608 -29.75 -21.47 -4.95
CA THR A 608 -31.11 -21.33 -5.49
C THR A 608 -30.95 -21.41 -7.00
N THR A 609 -31.43 -22.50 -7.59
CA THR A 609 -31.43 -22.68 -9.04
C THR A 609 -32.19 -21.49 -9.64
N PRO A 610 -31.62 -20.74 -10.60
CA PRO A 610 -32.42 -19.77 -11.33
C PRO A 610 -33.51 -20.55 -12.06
N SER A 611 -34.76 -20.20 -11.80
CA SER A 611 -35.91 -20.77 -12.51
C SER A 611 -35.68 -20.62 -14.01
N PRO A 612 -35.90 -21.65 -14.84
CA PRO A 612 -35.73 -21.52 -16.27
C PRO A 612 -36.77 -20.52 -16.79
N THR A 613 -36.30 -19.35 -17.22
CA THR A 613 -37.12 -18.42 -17.99
C THR A 613 -37.45 -19.09 -19.31
N ILE A 614 -38.64 -19.70 -19.37
CA ILE A 614 -39.23 -20.18 -20.61
C ILE A 614 -39.55 -18.92 -21.42
N HIS A 615 -38.69 -18.60 -22.40
CA HIS A 615 -39.07 -17.69 -23.47
C HIS A 615 -40.11 -18.39 -24.34
N ILE A 616 -41.38 -18.12 -24.06
CA ILE A 616 -42.48 -18.42 -24.97
C ILE A 616 -42.34 -17.42 -26.12
N HIS A 617 -41.78 -17.86 -27.24
CA HIS A 617 -42.01 -17.20 -28.52
C HIS A 617 -43.48 -17.46 -28.89
N THR A 618 -44.26 -16.39 -28.93
CA THR A 618 -45.53 -16.37 -29.65
C THR A 618 -45.28 -15.71 -31.00
N GLU A 619 -45.79 -16.37 -32.04
CA GLU A 619 -45.68 -16.05 -33.47
C GLU A 619 -46.20 -14.66 -33.85
#